data_AF-A0A538QU91-F1
#
_entry.id   AF-A0A538QU91-F1
#
_cell.length_a   1.000
_cell.length_b   1.000
_cell.length_c   1.000
_cell.angle_alpha   90.00
_cell.angle_beta   90.00
_cell.angle_gamma   90.00
#
_symmetry.space_group_name_H-M   'P 1'
#
loop_
_entity.id
_entity.type
_entity.pdbx_description
1 polymer ?
#
loop_
_entity_poly.entity_id
_entity_poly.type
_entity_poly.pdbx_seq_one_letter_code
_entity_poly.pdbx_strand_id
1 'polypeptide(L)'
;LLNNVFFDTCVYHQPGIDLLARVIPADNILFASEMIGAVRGIDPETGHHFDDTRRYIDASPLLGAADRAKIFEANARRVYPRLDEALRARGH
;
A
#
# COMPACT_ATOMS: atom_id res chain seq x y z
N LEU A 1 -6.13 -1.22 19.65
CA LEU A 1 -6.91 -1.16 18.40
C LEU A 1 -6.09 -1.64 17.20
N LEU A 2 -4.90 -1.08 16.98
CA LEU A 2 -4.04 -1.36 15.82
C LEU A 2 -3.36 -2.74 15.77
N ASN A 3 -3.64 -3.66 16.68
CA ASN A 3 -3.14 -5.05 16.52
C ASN A 3 -4.04 -5.90 15.61
N ASN A 4 -5.26 -5.42 15.33
CA ASN A 4 -6.31 -6.18 14.64
C ASN A 4 -6.98 -5.42 13.49
N VAL A 5 -6.60 -4.16 13.27
CA VAL A 5 -7.18 -3.29 12.24
C VAL A 5 -6.06 -2.78 11.35
N PHE A 6 -6.31 -2.85 10.04
CA PHE A 6 -5.35 -2.49 9.01
C PHE A 6 -6.03 -1.61 7.96
N PHE A 7 -5.23 -0.79 7.29
CA PHE A 7 -5.67 0.14 6.25
C PHE A 7 -4.97 -0.22 4.95
N ASP A 8 -5.69 -0.12 3.84
CA ASP A 8 -5.08 -0.26 2.53
C ASP A 8 -4.53 1.09 2.02
N THR A 9 -3.87 1.08 0.86
CA THR A 9 -3.33 2.28 0.22
C THR A 9 -4.20 2.79 -0.93
N CYS A 10 -5.51 2.51 -0.93
CA CYS A 10 -6.45 3.00 -1.95
C CYS A 10 -6.78 4.49 -1.75
N VAL A 11 -5.74 5.32 -1.73
CA VAL A 11 -5.79 6.78 -1.53
C VAL A 11 -5.13 7.44 -2.74
N TYR A 12 -5.94 8.09 -3.58
CA TYR A 12 -5.60 8.41 -4.96
C TYR A 12 -4.87 9.74 -5.17
N HIS A 13 -3.98 10.12 -4.26
CA HIS A 13 -3.12 11.29 -4.39
C HIS A 13 -2.00 11.30 -3.34
N GLN A 14 -0.87 11.94 -3.68
CA GLN A 14 0.32 11.98 -2.81
C GLN A 14 0.05 12.54 -1.39
N PRO A 15 -0.66 13.67 -1.22
CA PRO A 15 -0.88 14.22 0.12
C PRO A 15 -1.66 13.28 1.05
N GLY A 16 -2.59 12.50 0.50
CA GLY A 16 -3.36 11.51 1.26
C GLY A 16 -2.50 10.34 1.73
N ILE A 17 -1.63 9.81 0.85
CA ILE A 17 -0.68 8.76 1.22
C ILE A 17 0.35 9.25 2.23
N ASP A 18 0.85 10.47 2.10
CA ASP A 18 1.76 11.06 3.07
C ASP A 18 1.10 11.27 4.44
N LEU A 19 -0.18 11.64 4.48
CA LEU A 19 -0.93 11.70 5.73
C LEU A 19 -1.07 10.31 6.36
N LEU A 20 -1.45 9.30 5.57
CA LEU A 20 -1.55 7.90 6.02
C LEU A 20 -0.23 7.43 6.66
N ALA A 21 0.89 7.59 5.94
CA ALA A 21 2.21 7.20 6.41
C ALA A 21 2.69 7.96 7.66
N ARG A 22 2.22 9.20 7.85
CA ARG A 22 2.58 10.03 9.01
C ARG A 22 1.93 9.56 10.30
N VAL A 23 0.68 9.09 10.23
CA VAL A 23 -0.16 8.89 11.42
C VAL A 23 -0.48 7.42 11.70
N ILE A 24 -0.34 6.54 10.70
CA ILE A 24 -0.53 5.10 10.85
C ILE A 24 0.84 4.40 10.83
N PRO A 25 1.14 3.49 11.78
CA PRO A 25 2.37 2.71 11.75
C PRO A 25 2.47 1.92 10.43
N ALA A 26 3.68 1.79 9.88
CA ALA A 26 3.90 1.01 8.65
C ALA A 26 3.38 -0.44 8.77
N ASP A 27 3.41 -1.04 9.97
CA ASP A 27 2.88 -2.39 10.24
C ASP A 27 1.35 -2.50 10.05
N ASN A 28 0.64 -1.38 9.97
CA ASN A 28 -0.81 -1.31 9.82
C ASN A 28 -1.28 -0.97 8.40
N ILE A 29 -0.35 -0.80 7.46
CA ILE A 29 -0.64 -0.39 6.09
C ILE A 29 -0.37 -1.56 5.13
N LEU A 30 -1.32 -1.86 4.26
CA LEU A 30 -1.19 -2.87 3.21
C LEU A 30 -1.31 -2.20 1.84
N PHE A 31 -0.40 -2.53 0.92
CA PHE A 31 -0.49 -2.03 -0.43
C PHE A 31 -1.75 -2.54 -1.15
N ALA A 32 -2.49 -1.62 -1.76
CA ALA A 32 -3.58 -1.87 -2.69
C ALA A 32 -3.79 -0.65 -3.62
N SER A 33 -4.40 -0.90 -4.78
CA SER A 33 -4.76 0.14 -5.75
C SER A 33 -6.21 0.16 -6.17
N GLU A 34 -6.93 -0.97 -6.02
CA GLU A 34 -8.28 -1.15 -6.58
C GLU A 34 -8.38 -0.81 -8.08
N MET A 35 -7.31 -1.12 -8.84
CA MET A 35 -7.21 -0.72 -10.25
C MET A 35 -8.39 -1.17 -11.11
N ILE A 36 -8.76 -0.37 -12.11
CA ILE A 36 -9.92 -0.62 -12.99
C ILE A 36 -11.25 -0.61 -12.19
N GLY A 37 -11.25 0.01 -11.02
CA GLY A 37 -12.40 0.21 -10.16
C GLY A 37 -13.13 1.53 -10.45
N ALA A 38 -13.38 2.29 -9.38
CA ALA A 38 -14.20 3.49 -9.38
C ALA A 38 -13.58 4.67 -10.16
N VAL A 39 -12.26 4.88 -10.04
CA VAL A 39 -11.55 6.00 -10.67
C VAL A 39 -10.52 5.45 -11.63
N ARG A 40 -10.80 5.54 -12.94
CA ARG A 40 -9.93 5.03 -14.01
C ARG A 40 -9.18 6.13 -14.77
N GLY A 41 -9.42 7.38 -14.40
CA GLY A 41 -8.91 8.56 -15.09
C GLY A 41 -7.41 8.76 -14.87
N ILE A 42 -6.82 9.54 -15.78
CA ILE A 42 -5.50 10.12 -15.60
C ILE A 42 -5.67 11.45 -14.87
N ASP A 43 -4.87 11.65 -13.84
CA ASP A 43 -4.73 12.92 -13.15
C ASP A 43 -4.02 13.92 -14.08
N PRO A 44 -4.68 15.04 -14.46
CA PRO A 44 -4.10 16.03 -15.36
C PRO A 44 -2.90 16.78 -14.76
N GLU A 45 -2.74 16.82 -13.43
CA GLU A 45 -1.62 17.51 -12.79
C GLU A 45 -0.33 16.68 -12.84
N THR A 46 -0.46 15.36 -12.80
CA THR A 46 0.68 14.44 -12.73
C THR A 46 0.91 13.64 -14.01
N GLY A 47 -0.09 13.52 -14.89
CA GLY A 47 -0.02 12.70 -16.09
C GLY A 47 -0.06 11.19 -15.82
N HIS A 48 -0.44 10.79 -14.61
CA HIS A 48 -0.50 9.39 -14.17
C HIS A 48 -1.92 9.00 -13.77
N HIS A 49 -2.22 7.71 -13.78
CA HIS A 49 -3.51 7.24 -13.29
C HIS A 49 -3.66 7.52 -11.79
N PHE A 50 -4.86 7.94 -11.39
CA PHE A 50 -5.20 8.14 -9.98
C PHE A 50 -5.04 6.86 -9.15
N ASP A 51 -5.38 5.71 -9.73
CA ASP A 51 -5.29 4.38 -9.11
C ASP A 51 -3.90 3.75 -9.25
N ASP A 52 -2.89 4.43 -9.80
CA ASP A 52 -1.48 3.97 -9.77
C ASP A 52 -0.83 4.28 -8.40
N THR A 53 -1.41 3.69 -7.34
CA THR A 53 -1.09 4.02 -5.94
C THR A 53 0.35 3.64 -5.54
N ARG A 54 0.99 2.74 -6.29
CA ARG A 54 2.39 2.37 -6.07
C ARG A 54 3.29 3.59 -6.15
N ARG A 55 3.01 4.50 -7.08
CA ARG A 55 3.77 5.75 -7.25
C ARG A 55 3.83 6.57 -5.98
N TYR A 56 2.72 6.65 -5.24
CA TYR A 56 2.65 7.45 -4.04
C TYR A 56 3.44 6.84 -2.88
N ILE A 57 3.43 5.51 -2.76
CA ILE A 57 4.27 4.78 -1.79
C ILE A 57 5.75 4.93 -2.15
N ASP A 58 6.09 4.83 -3.44
CA ASP A 58 7.46 4.96 -3.91
C ASP A 58 8.00 6.40 -3.82
N ALA A 59 7.14 7.42 -3.90
CA ALA A 59 7.53 8.82 -3.80
C ALA A 59 7.49 9.38 -2.37
N SER A 60 6.81 8.72 -1.42
CA SER A 60 6.66 9.26 -0.07
C SER A 60 8.02 9.34 0.66
N PRO A 61 8.42 10.53 1.16
CA PRO A 61 9.68 10.70 1.89
C PRO A 61 9.62 10.16 3.32
N LEU A 62 8.42 9.80 3.80
CA LEU A 62 8.19 9.26 5.14
C LEU A 62 8.41 7.74 5.21
N LEU A 63 8.50 7.06 4.05
CA LEU A 63 8.61 5.61 3.96
C LEU A 63 10.01 5.21 3.49
N GLY A 64 10.77 4.59 4.40
CA GLY A 64 12.07 4.00 4.08
C GLY A 64 11.94 2.66 3.35
N ALA A 65 13.07 2.09 2.91
CA ALA A 65 13.08 0.80 2.20
C ALA A 65 12.43 -0.34 3.03
N ALA A 66 12.66 -0.35 4.35
CA ALA A 66 12.06 -1.34 5.25
C ALA A 66 10.55 -1.18 5.36
N ASP A 67 10.04 0.04 5.45
CA ASP A 67 8.59 0.31 5.52
C ASP A 67 7.90 -0.08 4.22
N ARG A 68 8.52 0.25 3.08
CA ARG A 68 8.01 -0.15 1.75
C ARG A 68 7.94 -1.66 1.60
N ALA A 69 8.97 -2.40 2.04
CA ALA A 69 8.95 -3.86 2.02
C ALA A 69 7.81 -4.44 2.87
N LYS A 70 7.52 -3.83 4.02
CA LYS A 70 6.35 -4.21 4.85
C LYS A 70 5.04 -3.96 4.14
N ILE A 71 4.85 -2.76 3.60
CA ILE A 71 3.62 -2.32 2.96
C ILE A 71 3.34 -3.15 1.70
N PHE A 72 4.36 -3.41 0.87
CA PHE A 72 4.19 -4.16 -0.37
C PHE A 72 3.97 -5.66 -0.18
N GLU A 73 4.49 -6.27 0.88
CA GLU A 73 4.41 -7.74 1.02
C GLU A 73 4.28 -8.21 2.46
N ALA A 74 5.21 -7.83 3.34
CA ALA A 74 5.35 -8.54 4.63
C ALA A 74 4.10 -8.42 5.51
N ASN A 75 3.42 -7.26 5.48
CA ASN A 75 2.17 -7.07 6.20
C ASN A 75 1.05 -7.94 5.62
N ALA A 76 0.92 -8.00 4.30
CA ALA A 76 -0.08 -8.85 3.66
C ALA A 76 0.16 -10.33 3.99
N ARG A 77 1.40 -10.82 3.94
CA ARG A 77 1.73 -12.20 4.33
C ARG A 77 1.38 -12.48 5.81
N ARG A 78 1.61 -11.53 6.71
CA ARG A 78 1.23 -11.64 8.12
C ARG A 78 -0.28 -11.62 8.35
N VAL A 79 -1.02 -10.76 7.65
CA VAL A 79 -2.49 -10.60 7.80
C VAL A 79 -3.26 -11.73 7.12
N TYR A 80 -2.74 -12.26 6.02
CA TYR A 80 -3.32 -13.35 5.24
C TYR A 80 -2.44 -14.62 5.34
N PRO A 81 -2.46 -15.36 6.46
CA PRO A 81 -1.52 -16.47 6.69
C PRO A 81 -1.63 -17.59 5.65
N ARG A 82 -2.81 -17.80 5.06
CA ARG A 82 -3.01 -18.78 3.97
C ARG A 82 -2.31 -18.36 2.67
N LEU A 83 -2.15 -17.06 2.43
CA LEU A 83 -1.36 -16.53 1.31
C LEU A 83 0.12 -16.78 1.55
N ASP A 84 0.62 -16.49 2.75
CA ASP A 84 2.01 -16.75 3.12
C ASP A 84 2.39 -18.23 2.97
N GLU A 85 1.55 -19.15 3.47
CA GLU A 85 1.74 -20.59 3.31
C GLU A 85 1.83 -20.99 1.82
N ALA A 86 0.93 -20.49 0.99
CA ALA A 86 0.91 -20.78 -0.44
C ALA A 86 2.15 -20.24 -1.17
N LEU A 87 2.68 -19.08 -0.77
CA LEU A 87 3.90 -18.49 -1.31
C LEU A 87 5.14 -19.29 -0.91
N ARG A 88 5.25 -19.67 0.37
CA ARG A 88 6.35 -20.52 0.87
C ARG A 88 6.40 -21.88 0.17
N ALA A 89 5.24 -22.48 -0.08
CA ALA A 89 5.14 -23.74 -0.84
C ALA A 89 5.65 -23.61 -2.30
N ARG A 90 5.72 -22.39 -2.84
CA ARG A 90 6.25 -22.08 -4.18
C ARG A 90 7.70 -21.58 -4.15
N GLY A 91 8.34 -21.49 -2.98
CA GLY A 91 9.73 -21.05 -2.81
C GLY A 91 9.92 -19.53 -2.62
N HIS A 92 8.88 -18.82 -2.17
CA HIS A 92 8.91 -17.38 -1.86
C HIS A 92 8.89 -17.08 -0.35
#